data_AF-A0A2M7LSA8-F1
#
_entry.id   AF-A0A2M7LSA8-F1
#
_cell.length_a   1.000
_cell.length_b   1.000
_cell.length_c   1.000
_cell.angle_alpha   90.00
_cell.angle_beta   90.00
_cell.angle_gamma   90.00
#
_symmetry.space_group_name_H-M   'P 1'
#
loop_
_entity.id
_entity.type
_entity.pdbx_description
1 polymer ?
#
loop_
_entity_poly.entity_id
_entity_poly.type
_entity_poly.pdbx_seq_one_letter_code
_entity_poly.pdbx_strand_id
1 'polypeptide(L)' 'MAPLPKRKHSNARKGRRMQDRQKLQPQLVVCKHCMKKKLPHQICKACKK' A
#
# COMPACT_ATOMS: atom_id res chain seq x y z
N MET A 1 23.42 -4.29 26.81
CA MET A 1 22.31 -3.31 26.95
C MET A 1 22.12 -2.62 25.61
N ALA A 2 20.90 -2.51 25.08
CA ALA A 2 20.64 -1.81 23.81
C ALA A 2 20.62 -0.28 24.01
N PRO A 3 20.98 0.53 22.99
CA PRO A 3 20.89 1.98 23.10
C PRO A 3 19.42 2.41 23.30
N LEU A 4 19.17 3.19 24.35
CA LEU A 4 17.85 3.69 24.70
C LEU A 4 17.66 5.13 24.22
N PRO A 5 16.44 5.51 23.79
CA PRO A 5 16.14 6.88 23.43
C PRO A 5 16.23 7.79 24.66
N LYS A 6 17.03 8.86 24.55
CA LYS A 6 17.18 9.85 25.62
C LYS A 6 15.92 10.70 25.85
N ARG A 7 15.11 10.92 24.80
CA ARG A 7 13.89 11.75 24.84
C ARG A 7 12.80 11.22 23.89
N LYS A 8 11.54 11.52 24.22
CA LYS A 8 10.38 11.26 23.35
C LYS A 8 10.45 12.15 22.10
N HIS A 9 10.13 11.60 20.94
CA HIS A 9 9.99 12.38 19.71
C HIS A 9 8.77 13.30 19.77
N SER A 10 8.91 14.54 19.28
CA SER A 10 7.79 15.46 19.13
C SER A 10 6.78 14.97 18.10
N ASN A 11 5.53 15.45 18.21
CA ASN A 11 4.46 15.13 17.26
C ASN A 11 4.85 15.50 15.82
N ALA A 12 5.51 16.65 15.63
CA ALA A 12 6.02 17.07 14.33
C ALA A 12 7.06 16.09 13.75
N ARG A 13 8.02 15.61 14.55
CA ARG A 13 9.02 14.64 14.10
C ARG A 13 8.40 13.28 13.76
N LYS A 14 7.46 12.82 14.59
CA LYS A 14 6.69 11.60 14.30
C LYS A 14 5.91 11.74 12.99
N GLY A 15 5.21 12.85 12.79
CA GLY A 15 4.42 13.13 11.59
C GLY A 15 5.27 13.05 10.32
N ARG A 16 6.37 13.82 10.24
CA ARG A 16 7.29 13.79 9.09
C ARG A 16 7.82 12.39 8.80
N ARG A 17 8.25 11.66 9.83
CA ARG A 17 8.76 10.28 9.67
C ARG A 17 7.71 9.29 9.14
N MET A 18 6.43 9.52 9.44
CA MET A 18 5.34 8.63 9.01
C MET A 18 4.78 9.02 7.63
N GLN A 19 5.05 10.23 7.15
CA GLN A 19 4.50 10.76 5.90
C GLN A 19 4.83 9.87 4.69
N ASP A 20 6.03 9.30 4.66
CA ASP A 20 6.51 8.46 3.55
C ASP A 20 5.96 7.02 3.61
N ARG A 21 5.24 6.65 4.67
CA ARG A 21 4.70 5.29 4.87
C ARG A 21 3.32 5.08 4.24
N GLN A 22 2.91 5.96 3.33
CA GLN A 22 1.62 5.87 2.67
C GLN A 22 1.59 4.66 1.73
N LYS A 23 0.47 3.91 1.76
CA LYS A 23 0.26 2.78 0.86
C LYS A 23 -0.29 3.28 -0.46
N LEU A 24 0.39 2.92 -1.55
CA LEU A 24 -0.12 3.17 -2.90
C LEU A 24 -1.23 2.17 -3.23
N GLN A 25 -2.28 2.66 -3.90
CA GLN A 25 -3.34 1.80 -4.41
C GLN A 25 -2.82 1.00 -5.61
N PRO A 26 -3.19 -0.28 -5.73
CA PRO A 26 -2.79 -1.08 -6.87
C PRO A 26 -3.46 -0.57 -8.15
N GLN A 27 -2.73 -0.64 -9.26
CA GLN A 27 -3.31 -0.36 -10.57
C GLN A 27 -4.26 -1.49 -10.95
N LEU A 28 -5.46 -1.11 -11.41
CA LEU A 28 -6.50 -2.06 -11.82
C LEU A 28 -6.76 -1.91 -13.32
N VAL A 29 -6.79 -3.04 -14.02
CA VAL A 29 -7.08 -3.13 -15.46
C VAL A 29 -8.44 -3.79 -15.70
N VAL A 30 -9.09 -3.45 -16.80
CA VAL A 30 -10.38 -4.04 -17.17
C VAL A 30 -10.15 -5.43 -17.77
N CYS A 31 -10.90 -6.42 -17.29
CA CYS A 31 -10.89 -7.77 -17.88
C CYS A 31 -11.62 -7.79 -19.22
N LYS A 32 -10.99 -8.36 -20.26
CA LYS A 32 -11.58 -8.48 -21.61
C LYS A 32 -12.83 -9.35 -21.68
N HIS A 33 -13.00 -10.31 -20.76
CA HIS A 33 -14.09 -11.29 -20.81
C HIS A 33 -15.33 -10.89 -20.02
N CYS A 34 -15.17 -10.21 -18.88
CA CYS A 34 -16.29 -9.87 -17.99
C CYS A 34 -16.39 -8.38 -17.66
N MET A 35 -15.52 -7.54 -18.22
CA MET A 35 -15.46 -6.09 -18.00
C MET A 35 -15.24 -5.64 -16.54
N LYS A 36 -15.00 -6.57 -15.62
CA LYS A 36 -14.67 -6.25 -14.22
C LYS A 36 -13.20 -5.86 -14.08
N LYS A 37 -12.91 -5.01 -13.09
CA LYS A 37 -11.55 -4.62 -12.73
C LYS A 37 -10.80 -5.80 -12.12
N LYS A 38 -9.56 -6.02 -12.56
CA LYS A 38 -8.64 -7.03 -12.02
C LYS A 38 -7.24 -6.47 -11.86
N LEU A 39 -6.41 -7.19 -11.11
CA LEU A 39 -4.99 -6.88 -11.03
C LEU A 39 -4.30 -7.24 -12.37
N PRO A 40 -3.34 -6.43 -12.82
CA PRO A 40 -2.55 -6.75 -13.99
C PRO A 40 -1.76 -8.05 -13.77
N HIS A 41 -1.51 -8.79 -14.85
CA HIS A 41 -0.81 -10.08 -14.83
C HIS A 41 -1.42 -11.15 -13.90
N GLN A 42 -2.70 -11.00 -13.53
CA GLN A 42 -3.45 -12.01 -12.77
C GLN A 42 -4.68 -12.51 -13.54
N ILE A 43 -5.06 -13.75 -13.26
CA ILE A 43 -6.31 -14.34 -13.71
C ILE A 43 -7.47 -13.57 -13.06
N CYS A 44 -8.51 -13.25 -13.85
CA CYS A 44 -9.64 -12.54 -13.29
C CYS A 44 -10.38 -13.44 -12.29
N LYS A 45 -10.52 -13.02 -11.03
CA LYS A 45 -11.26 -13.80 -10.02
C LYS A 45 -12.75 -13.99 -10.35
N ALA A 46 -13.32 -13.12 -11.19
CA ALA A 46 -14.73 -13.15 -11.52
C ALA A 46 -15.08 -14.14 -12.63
N CYS A 47 -14.30 -14.19 -13.72
CA CYS A 47 -14.55 -15.13 -14.81
C CYS A 47 -13.58 -16.32 -14.85
N LYS A 48 -12.56 -16.34 -13.98
CA LYS A 48 -11.49 -17.35 -13.92
C LYS A 48 -10.79 -17.58 -15.28
N LYS A 49 -10.84 -16.54 -16.12
CA LYS A 49 -10.22 -16.44 -17.44
C LYS A 49 -9.35 -15.17 -17.50
#